data_AF-A0A1F4E134-F1
#
_entry.id   AF-A0A1F4E134-F1
#
_cell.length_a   1.000
_cell.length_b   1.000
_cell.length_c   1.000
_cell.angle_alpha   90.00
_cell.angle_beta   90.00
_cell.angle_gamma   90.00
#
_symmetry.space_group_name_H-M   'P 1'
#
loop_
_entity.id
_entity.type
_entity.pdbx_description
1 polymer ?
#
loop_
_entity_poly.entity_id
_entity_poly.type
_entity_poly.pdbx_seq_one_letter_code
_entity_poly.pdbx_strand_id
1 'polypeptide(L)'
;MADAPAPQDPFEVFRRLWGPLGVPVPGLAMPTLDPQEVEKRIAELKAVESWLAMNLNMLRMAIQGLEMQKAALQAMRAGVDAGSDAAAAQQPNPMFWPWSAMQQAMGAAMAPEAKDRHSDEENKS
;
A
#
# COMPACT_ATOMS: atom_id res chain seq x y z
N MET A 1 -2.10 50.50 -5.80
CA MET A 1 -1.81 49.16 -6.34
C MET A 1 -1.37 48.28 -5.18
N ALA A 2 -2.08 47.18 -4.90
CA ALA A 2 -1.71 46.21 -3.89
C ALA A 2 -0.88 45.10 -4.56
N ASP A 3 0.31 44.85 -4.03
CA ASP A 3 1.11 43.66 -4.36
C ASP A 3 0.43 42.44 -3.72
N ALA A 4 0.17 41.41 -4.50
CA ALA A 4 -0.41 40.16 -4.01
C ALA A 4 0.69 39.34 -3.30
N PRO A 5 0.47 38.80 -2.09
CA PRO A 5 1.46 37.95 -1.44
C PRO A 5 1.63 36.67 -2.26
N ALA A 6 2.84 36.44 -2.78
CA ALA A 6 3.18 35.27 -3.56
C ALA A 6 2.80 33.97 -2.81
N PRO A 7 2.18 32.99 -3.48
CA PRO A 7 1.82 31.72 -2.86
C PRO A 7 3.10 30.95 -2.52
N GLN A 8 3.40 30.84 -1.22
CA GLN A 8 4.28 29.86 -0.56
C GLN A 8 5.36 29.25 -1.48
N ASP A 9 6.54 29.87 -1.55
CA ASP A 9 7.67 29.32 -2.32
C ASP A 9 8.04 27.93 -1.76
N PRO A 10 7.88 26.85 -2.54
CA PRO A 10 8.14 25.48 -2.10
C PRO A 10 9.58 25.28 -1.61
N PHE A 11 10.51 26.14 -2.05
CA PHE A 11 11.91 26.11 -1.64
C PHE A 11 12.10 26.53 -0.18
N GLU A 12 11.27 27.45 0.34
CA GLU A 12 11.33 27.90 1.74
C GLU A 12 10.80 26.84 2.71
N VAL A 13 9.78 26.08 2.29
CA VAL A 13 9.27 24.93 3.07
C VAL A 13 10.37 23.88 3.22
N PHE A 14 11.09 23.60 2.14
CA PHE A 14 12.24 22.70 2.15
C PHE A 14 13.35 23.23 3.08
N ARG A 15 13.73 24.50 2.93
CA ARG A 15 14.77 25.13 3.76
C ARG A 15 14.43 25.13 5.25
N ARG A 16 13.16 25.34 5.61
CA ARG A 16 12.68 25.33 7.00
C ARG A 16 12.71 23.94 7.63
N LEU A 17 12.42 22.90 6.85
CA LEU A 17 12.38 21.51 7.34
C LEU A 17 13.79 20.92 7.52
N TRP A 18 14.71 21.28 6.62
CA TRP A 18 16.06 20.71 6.56
C TRP A 18 17.14 21.59 7.23
N GLY A 19 16.89 22.89 7.39
CA GLY A 19 17.81 23.84 8.02
C GLY A 19 18.28 23.46 9.43
N PRO A 20 17.39 23.02 10.36
CA PRO A 20 17.77 22.64 11.72
C PRO A 20 18.63 21.37 11.80
N LEU A 21 18.61 20.53 10.77
CA LEU A 21 19.31 19.25 10.74
C LEU A 21 20.77 19.38 10.25
N GLY A 22 21.21 20.58 9.87
CA GLY A 22 22.60 20.83 9.43
C GLY A 22 23.01 20.05 8.18
N VAL A 23 22.05 19.54 7.40
CA VAL A 23 22.32 18.76 6.20
C VAL A 23 22.85 19.72 5.13
N PRO A 24 24.09 19.54 4.63
CA PRO A 24 24.65 20.43 3.63
C PRO A 24 23.82 20.36 2.35
N VAL A 25 23.44 21.53 1.84
CA VAL A 25 22.75 21.67 0.54
C VAL A 25 23.64 21.05 -0.54
N PRO A 26 23.17 20.03 -1.28
CA PRO A 26 23.92 19.46 -2.40
C PRO A 26 24.31 20.58 -3.38
N GLY A 27 25.61 20.88 -3.48
CA GLY A 27 26.14 21.96 -4.33
C GLY A 27 27.23 22.86 -3.70
N LEU A 28 27.52 22.77 -2.39
CA LEU A 28 28.49 23.66 -1.71
C LEU A 28 29.74 22.99 -1.13
N ALA A 29 29.92 21.69 -1.33
CA ALA A 29 31.20 21.03 -1.17
C ALA A 29 31.42 20.23 -2.44
N MET A 30 32.39 20.64 -3.28
CA MET A 30 32.88 19.79 -4.36
C MET A 30 33.50 18.55 -3.71
N PRO A 31 32.82 17.40 -3.67
CA PRO A 31 33.43 16.18 -3.19
C PRO A 31 34.47 15.82 -4.24
N THR A 32 35.62 15.32 -3.82
CA THR A 32 36.57 14.69 -4.73
C THR A 32 35.81 13.61 -5.50
N LEU A 33 35.41 13.89 -6.74
CA LEU A 33 34.59 13.03 -7.58
C LEU A 33 35.44 11.85 -8.06
N ASP A 34 35.77 10.92 -7.17
CA ASP A 34 36.24 9.60 -7.58
C ASP A 34 35.09 8.91 -8.32
N PRO A 35 35.24 8.57 -9.61
CA PRO A 35 34.20 7.90 -10.38
C PRO A 35 33.69 6.61 -9.72
N GLN A 36 34.53 5.90 -8.96
CA GLN A 36 34.12 4.68 -8.23
C GLN A 36 33.15 4.99 -7.09
N GLU A 37 33.38 6.08 -6.35
CA GLU A 37 32.48 6.48 -5.27
C GLU A 37 31.15 7.00 -5.82
N VAL A 38 31.18 7.71 -6.96
CA VAL A 38 29.96 8.13 -7.67
C VAL A 38 29.13 6.91 -8.08
N GLU A 39 29.75 5.88 -8.65
CA GLU A 39 29.03 4.66 -9.05
C GLU A 39 28.42 3.93 -7.85
N LYS A 40 29.15 3.86 -6.72
CA LYS A 40 28.63 3.30 -5.48
C LYS A 40 27.43 4.08 -4.96
N ARG A 41 27.50 5.42 -4.92
CA ARG A 41 26.39 6.28 -4.52
C ARG A 41 25.18 6.12 -5.44
N ILE A 42 25.40 5.98 -6.75
CA ILE A 42 24.33 5.70 -7.71
C ILE A 42 23.66 4.37 -7.37
N ALA A 43 24.43 3.30 -7.11
CA ALA A 43 23.88 1.99 -6.76
C ALA A 43 23.06 2.03 -5.46
N GLU A 44 23.59 2.69 -4.42
CA GLU A 44 22.87 2.87 -3.15
C GLU A 44 21.56 3.64 -3.33
N LEU A 45 21.59 4.75 -4.09
CA LEU A 45 20.38 5.54 -4.35
C LEU A 45 19.35 4.78 -5.20
N LYS A 46 19.77 3.95 -6.15
CA LYS A 46 18.86 3.06 -6.90
C LYS A 46 18.19 2.01 -6.01
N ALA A 47 18.92 1.48 -5.02
CA ALA A 47 18.32 0.55 -4.06
C ALA A 47 17.27 1.25 -3.20
N VAL A 48 17.56 2.47 -2.73
CA VAL A 48 16.59 3.32 -2.00
C VAL A 48 15.38 3.64 -2.87
N GLU A 49 15.59 4.01 -4.13
CA GLU A 49 14.52 4.27 -5.11
C GLU A 49 13.61 3.05 -5.27
N SER A 50 14.19 1.85 -5.44
CA SER A 50 13.43 0.60 -5.56
C SER A 50 12.58 0.31 -4.31
N TRP A 51 13.14 0.53 -3.11
CA TRP A 51 12.39 0.37 -1.86
C TRP A 51 11.25 1.40 -1.71
N LEU A 52 11.50 2.65 -2.08
CA LEU A 52 10.46 3.70 -2.06
C LEU A 52 9.36 3.41 -3.09
N ALA A 53 9.69 2.90 -4.27
CA ALA A 53 8.72 2.46 -5.26
C ALA A 53 7.82 1.34 -4.71
N MET A 54 8.42 0.38 -3.98
CA MET A 54 7.68 -0.67 -3.29
C MET A 54 6.74 -0.09 -2.21
N ASN A 55 7.22 0.86 -1.39
CA ASN A 55 6.40 1.55 -0.39
C ASN A 55 5.21 2.27 -1.02
N LEU A 56 5.45 3.00 -2.12
CA LEU A 56 4.42 3.70 -2.88
C LEU A 56 3.37 2.74 -3.43
N ASN A 57 3.78 1.59 -3.98
CA ASN A 57 2.85 0.59 -4.48
C ASN A 57 1.96 0.03 -3.36
N MET A 58 2.52 -0.26 -2.18
CA MET A 58 1.73 -0.71 -1.03
C MET A 58 0.73 0.35 -0.56
N LEU A 59 1.14 1.63 -0.51
CA LEU A 59 0.23 2.73 -0.16
C LEU A 59 -0.91 2.88 -1.17
N ARG A 60 -0.62 2.78 -2.47
CA ARG A 60 -1.65 2.79 -3.53
C ARG A 60 -2.67 1.67 -3.35
N MET A 61 -2.20 0.45 -3.06
CA MET A 61 -3.07 -0.69 -2.77
C MET A 61 -3.94 -0.46 -1.53
N ALA A 62 -3.37 0.09 -0.45
CA ALA A 62 -4.12 0.40 0.76
C ALA A 62 -5.23 1.45 0.50
N ILE A 63 -4.92 2.49 -0.29
CA ILE A 63 -5.89 3.51 -0.68
C ILE A 63 -7.05 2.88 -1.46
N GLN A 64 -6.74 2.08 -2.49
CA GLN A 64 -7.77 1.40 -3.29
C GLN A 64 -8.65 0.49 -2.43
N GLY A 65 -8.06 -0.23 -1.47
CA GLY A 65 -8.80 -1.03 -0.49
C GLY A 65 -9.76 -0.18 0.35
N LEU A 66 -9.31 0.97 0.86
CA LEU A 66 -10.15 1.89 1.63
C LEU A 66 -11.25 2.54 0.77
N GLU A 67 -10.97 2.84 -0.49
CA GLU A 67 -11.96 3.38 -1.44
C GLU A 67 -13.07 2.35 -1.73
N MET A 68 -12.71 1.08 -1.92
CA MET A 68 -13.67 -0.02 -2.03
C MET A 68 -14.51 -0.16 -0.76
N GLN A 69 -13.88 -0.09 0.42
CA GLN A 69 -14.59 -0.14 1.71
C GLN A 69 -15.55 1.04 1.85
N LYS A 70 -15.13 2.25 1.47
CA LYS A 70 -15.99 3.44 1.47
C LYS A 70 -17.19 3.24 0.55
N ALA A 71 -16.99 2.73 -0.66
CA ALA A 71 -18.09 2.46 -1.60
C ALA A 71 -19.06 1.41 -1.04
N ALA A 72 -18.56 0.32 -0.44
CA ALA A 72 -19.39 -0.70 0.20
C ALA A 72 -20.19 -0.13 1.38
N LEU A 73 -19.59 0.70 2.23
CA LEU A 73 -20.29 1.37 3.34
C LEU A 73 -21.36 2.34 2.83
N GLN A 74 -21.10 3.06 1.73
CA GLN A 74 -22.09 3.94 1.10
C GLN A 74 -23.26 3.13 0.53
N ALA A 75 -22.98 2.01 -0.14
CA ALA A 75 -23.99 1.11 -0.66
C ALA A 75 -24.82 0.47 0.46
N MET A 76 -24.18 0.06 1.57
CA MET A 76 -24.89 -0.46 2.74
C MET A 76 -25.75 0.60 3.41
N ARG A 77 -25.30 1.86 3.53
CA ARG A 77 -26.15 2.94 4.06
C ARG A 77 -27.36 3.18 3.17
N ALA A 78 -27.15 3.25 1.85
CA ALA A 78 -28.25 3.36 0.88
C ALA A 78 -29.20 2.14 0.94
N GLY A 79 -28.66 0.95 1.20
CA GLY A 79 -29.44 -0.28 1.39
C GLY A 79 -30.18 -0.35 2.72
N VAL A 80 -29.61 0.15 3.82
CA VAL A 80 -30.26 0.26 5.14
C VAL A 80 -31.38 1.29 5.11
N ASP A 81 -31.20 2.40 4.39
CA ASP A 81 -32.27 3.37 4.11
C ASP A 81 -33.39 2.76 3.23
N ALA A 82 -33.08 1.69 2.49
CA ALA A 82 -34.01 0.98 1.61
C ALA A 82 -34.56 -0.36 2.18
N GLY A 83 -34.01 -0.90 3.28
CA GLY A 83 -34.36 -2.22 3.79
C GLY A 83 -33.43 -2.70 4.91
N SER A 84 -33.89 -2.57 6.15
CA SER A 84 -33.25 -3.09 7.36
C SER A 84 -33.37 -4.62 7.46
N ASP A 85 -32.62 -5.39 6.65
CA ASP A 85 -32.52 -6.86 6.80
C ASP A 85 -31.27 -7.42 6.09
N ALA A 86 -30.07 -7.22 6.64
CA ALA A 86 -28.91 -8.08 6.34
C ALA A 86 -27.84 -7.93 7.42
N ALA A 87 -27.83 -8.87 8.36
CA ALA A 87 -26.95 -8.90 9.51
C ALA A 87 -25.48 -9.23 9.17
N ALA A 88 -24.58 -8.56 9.88
CA ALA A 88 -23.26 -9.01 10.34
C ALA A 88 -22.31 -9.68 9.31
N ALA A 89 -21.66 -8.88 8.46
CA ALA A 89 -20.39 -9.27 7.85
C ALA A 89 -19.22 -8.86 8.75
N GLN A 90 -18.49 -9.86 9.27
CA GLN A 90 -17.24 -9.74 10.00
C GLN A 90 -16.32 -8.74 9.27
N GLN A 91 -16.05 -7.58 9.89
CA GLN A 91 -15.26 -6.51 9.28
C GLN A 91 -13.80 -6.97 9.10
N PRO A 92 -13.30 -7.15 7.87
CA PRO A 92 -11.91 -7.52 7.67
C PRO A 92 -11.01 -6.32 8.00
N ASN A 93 -9.98 -6.54 8.82
CA ASN A 93 -8.99 -5.51 9.13
C ASN A 93 -8.08 -5.28 7.91
N PRO A 94 -8.11 -4.08 7.27
CA PRO A 94 -7.41 -3.81 6.01
C PRO A 94 -5.89 -3.90 6.10
N MET A 95 -5.30 -3.68 7.28
CA MET A 95 -3.86 -3.84 7.50
C MET A 95 -3.40 -5.30 7.32
N PHE A 96 -4.32 -6.26 7.52
CA PHE A 96 -4.04 -7.67 7.34
C PHE A 96 -4.52 -8.21 5.98
N TRP A 97 -5.14 -7.40 5.12
CA TRP A 97 -5.71 -7.87 3.86
C TRP A 97 -4.69 -8.56 2.93
N PRO A 98 -3.50 -7.97 2.64
CA PRO A 98 -2.53 -8.63 1.76
C PRO A 98 -2.02 -9.97 2.33
N TRP A 99 -1.81 -10.04 3.64
CA TRP A 99 -1.37 -11.25 4.33
C TRP A 99 -2.48 -12.32 4.42
N SER A 100 -3.70 -11.90 4.76
CA SER A 100 -4.87 -12.79 4.83
C SER A 100 -5.28 -13.33 3.46
N ALA A 101 -5.16 -12.54 2.39
CA ALA A 101 -5.37 -13.01 1.02
C ALA A 101 -4.34 -14.07 0.62
N MET A 102 -3.07 -13.87 0.96
CA MET A 102 -2.01 -14.87 0.75
C MET A 102 -2.25 -16.13 1.60
N GLN A 103 -2.68 -15.97 2.84
CA GLN A 103 -3.03 -17.09 3.72
C GLN A 103 -4.24 -17.87 3.21
N GLN A 104 -5.22 -17.20 2.62
CA GLN A 104 -6.41 -17.84 2.05
C GLN A 104 -6.08 -18.59 0.76
N ALA A 105 -5.20 -18.04 -0.08
CA ALA A 105 -4.67 -18.75 -1.25
C ALA A 105 -3.84 -19.98 -0.85
N MET A 106 -3.02 -19.88 0.19
CA MET A 106 -2.23 -21.01 0.70
C MET A 106 -3.08 -22.04 1.45
N GLY A 107 -4.12 -21.61 2.16
CA GLY A 107 -5.10 -22.50 2.79
C GLY A 107 -5.96 -23.25 1.77
N ALA A 108 -6.31 -22.61 0.66
CA ALA A 108 -6.99 -23.27 -0.46
C ALA A 108 -6.08 -24.28 -1.18
N ALA A 109 -4.78 -24.00 -1.27
CA ALA A 109 -3.79 -24.93 -1.83
C ALA A 109 -3.44 -26.13 -0.90
N MET A 110 -3.73 -26.02 0.40
CA MET A 110 -3.44 -27.04 1.42
C MET A 110 -4.70 -27.86 1.82
N ALA A 111 -5.86 -27.58 1.22
CA ALA A 111 -7.07 -28.34 1.48
C ALA A 111 -6.94 -29.75 0.84
N PRO A 112 -7.04 -30.84 1.61
CA PRO A 112 -7.01 -32.17 1.01
C PRO A 112 -8.26 -32.34 0.14
N GLU A 113 -8.05 -32.67 -1.12
CA GLU A 113 -9.10 -33.15 -2.03
C GLU A 113 -9.78 -34.36 -1.36
N ALA A 114 -10.94 -34.12 -0.76
CA ALA A 114 -11.79 -35.16 -0.20
C ALA A 114 -12.42 -35.93 -1.38
N LYS A 115 -11.63 -36.85 -1.94
CA LYS A 115 -12.07 -37.80 -2.95
C LYS A 115 -13.13 -38.72 -2.34
N ASP A 116 -14.34 -38.63 -2.90
CA ASP A 116 -15.44 -39.58 -2.92
C ASP A 116 -15.36 -40.77 -1.94
N ARG A 117 -16.19 -40.73 -0.89
CA ARG A 117 -16.61 -41.92 -0.12
C ARG A 117 -18.13 -42.02 -0.06
N HIS A 118 -18.79 -41.94 -1.21
CA HIS A 118 -20.22 -42.25 -1.28
C HIS A 118 -20.60 -42.74 -2.67
N SER A 119 -20.27 -43.99 -3.01
CA SER A 119 -20.92 -44.81 -4.05
C SER A 119 -20.21 -46.16 -4.16
N ASP A 120 -20.49 -47.11 -3.27
CA ASP A 120 -20.22 -48.55 -3.49
C ASP A 120 -21.14 -49.43 -2.63
N GLU A 121 -22.34 -48.94 -2.30
CA GLU A 121 -23.39 -49.69 -1.58
C GLU A 121 -24.63 -49.90 -2.46
N GLU A 122 -24.45 -49.97 -3.78
CA GLU A 122 -25.56 -50.32 -4.68
C GLU A 122 -25.00 -50.97 -5.94
N ASN A 123 -24.64 -52.26 -5.85
CA ASN A 123 -24.81 -53.27 -6.91
C ASN A 123 -23.90 -54.49 -6.64
N LYS A 124 -24.40 -55.45 -5.86
CA LYS A 124 -24.21 -56.86 -6.26
C LYS A 124 -25.27 -57.75 -5.64
N SER A 125 -26.09 -58.30 -6.54
CA SER A 125 -26.90 -59.50 -6.42
C SER A 125 -26.10 -60.71 -5.95
#